data_AF-A0AAW8AR93-F1
#
_entry.id   AF-A0AAW8AR93-F1
#
_cell.length_a   1.000
_cell.length_b   1.000
_cell.length_c   1.000
_cell.angle_alpha   90.00
_cell.angle_beta   90.00
_cell.angle_gamma   90.00
#
_symmetry.space_group_name_H-M   'P 1'
#
loop_
_entity.id
_entity.type
_entity.pdbx_description
1 polymer ?
#
loop_
_entity_poly.entity_id
_entity_poly.type
_entity_poly.pdbx_seq_one_letter_code
_entity_poly.pdbx_strand_id
1 'polypeptide(L)'
;TRAAHTLGMSQPAVSNAVSRLKVMFNDELFVRYGRGIQPTARAYQLFGSVRQALQLVQNELPGSGFEPLSSERVFHLCVCSPL
;
A
#
# COMPACT_ATOMS: atom_id res chain seq x y z
N THR A 1 -0.56 14.72 0.99
CA THR A 1 -1.77 14.71 1.84
C THR A 1 -2.60 13.46 1.63
N ARG A 2 -2.90 13.03 0.39
CA ARG A 2 -3.69 11.81 0.12
C ARG A 2 -3.24 10.55 0.89
N ALA A 3 -1.94 10.23 0.91
CA ALA A 3 -1.42 9.09 1.65
C ALA A 3 -1.69 9.17 3.17
N ALA A 4 -1.61 10.36 3.75
CA ALA A 4 -1.90 10.58 5.17
C ALA A 4 -3.37 10.30 5.49
N HIS A 5 -4.28 10.76 4.62
CA HIS A 5 -5.71 10.43 4.73
C HIS A 5 -5.96 8.92 4.61
N THR A 6 -5.40 8.25 3.60
CA THR A 6 -5.58 6.79 3.40
C THR A 6 -5.05 5.97 4.58
N LEU A 7 -3.97 6.43 5.21
CA LEU A 7 -3.36 5.75 6.36
C LEU A 7 -3.99 6.15 7.71
N GLY A 8 -4.96 7.07 7.73
CA GLY A 8 -5.52 7.60 8.99
C GLY A 8 -4.49 8.35 9.85
N MET A 9 -3.47 8.93 9.24
CA MET A 9 -2.34 9.57 9.91
C MET A 9 -2.28 11.07 9.59
N SER A 10 -1.63 11.86 10.45
CA SER A 10 -1.25 13.23 10.09
C SER A 10 -0.13 13.23 9.05
N GLN A 11 -0.05 14.29 8.24
CA GLN A 11 1.02 14.42 7.23
C GLN A 11 2.44 14.40 7.85
N PRO A 12 2.70 15.03 9.01
CA PRO A 12 3.99 14.91 9.67
C PRO A 12 4.29 13.47 10.11
N ALA A 13 3.29 12.73 10.62
CA ALA A 13 3.47 11.35 11.04
C ALA A 13 3.80 10.42 9.85
N VAL A 14 3.15 10.62 8.70
CA VAL A 14 3.51 9.89 7.46
C VAL A 14 4.92 10.24 7.00
N SER A 15 5.30 11.52 7.02
CA SER A 15 6.64 11.95 6.60
C SER A 15 7.71 11.31 7.49
N ASN A 16 7.49 11.29 8.80
CA ASN A 16 8.38 10.62 9.76
C ASN A 16 8.45 9.10 9.53
N ALA A 17 7.33 8.45 9.24
CA ALA A 17 7.31 7.02 8.93
C ALA A 17 8.09 6.70 7.65
N VAL A 18 7.95 7.51 6.60
CA VAL A 18 8.72 7.37 5.36
C VAL A 18 10.21 7.59 5.63
N SER A 19 10.61 8.59 6.41
CA SER A 19 12.02 8.80 6.76
C SER A 19 12.64 7.60 7.47
N ARG A 20 11.90 6.96 8.41
CA ARG A 20 12.39 5.71 9.05
C ARG A 20 12.52 4.57 8.04
N LEU A 21 11.58 4.46 7.10
CA LEU A 21 11.61 3.44 6.05
C LEU A 21 12.86 3.60 5.18
N LYS A 22 13.22 4.83 4.82
CA LYS A 22 14.44 5.13 4.04
C LYS A 22 15.70 4.65 4.74
N VAL A 23 15.80 4.91 6.05
CA VAL A 23 16.92 4.45 6.87
C VAL A 23 16.96 2.92 6.95
N MET A 24 15.82 2.26 7.18
CA MET A 24 15.75 0.79 7.27
C MET A 24 16.17 0.10 5.97
N PHE A 25 15.78 0.63 4.83
CA PHE A 25 16.12 0.06 3.51
C PHE A 25 17.43 0.59 2.93
N ASN A 26 18.07 1.56 3.61
CA ASN A 26 19.22 2.30 3.12
C ASN A 26 19.02 2.81 1.68
N ASP A 27 17.84 3.35 1.40
CA ASP A 27 17.42 3.84 0.08
C ASP A 27 16.45 5.01 0.23
N GLU A 28 16.48 5.98 -0.68
CA GLU A 28 15.57 7.12 -0.63
C GLU A 28 14.10 6.74 -0.85
N LEU A 29 13.83 5.60 -1.50
CA LEU A 29 12.54 5.00 -1.85
C LEU A 29 11.62 5.85 -2.74
N PHE A 30 11.64 7.16 -2.58
CA PHE A 30 10.79 8.13 -3.23
C PHE A 30 11.58 9.41 -3.49
N VAL A 31 11.61 9.84 -4.75
CA VAL A 31 12.26 11.06 -5.21
C VAL A 31 11.22 12.05 -5.74
N ARG A 32 11.55 13.35 -5.71
CA ARG A 32 10.71 14.37 -6.33
C ARG A 32 10.85 14.29 -7.86
N TYR A 33 9.72 14.27 -8.55
CA TYR A 33 9.68 14.33 -10.02
C TYR A 33 8.61 15.34 -10.44
N GLY A 34 9.06 16.50 -10.92
CA GLY A 34 8.19 17.65 -11.19
C GLY A 34 7.39 18.08 -9.95
N ARG A 35 6.05 18.14 -10.09
CA ARG A 35 5.13 18.43 -8.97
C ARG A 35 4.77 17.19 -8.13
N GLY A 36 5.27 16.01 -8.51
CA GLY A 36 4.93 14.72 -7.92
C GLY A 36 6.09 14.08 -7.17
N ILE A 37 5.83 12.85 -6.74
CA ILE A 37 6.79 11.97 -6.09
C ILE A 37 6.77 10.66 -6.88
N GLN A 38 7.95 10.12 -7.19
CA GLN A 38 8.11 8.88 -7.92
C GLN A 38 8.96 7.90 -7.10
N PRO A 39 8.62 6.60 -7.07
CA PRO A 39 9.45 5.60 -6.43
C PRO A 39 10.82 5.44 -7.13
N THR A 40 11.84 5.10 -6.35
CA THR A 40 13.16 4.68 -6.85
C THR A 40 13.06 3.29 -7.50
N ALA A 41 14.10 2.89 -8.26
CA ALA A 41 14.19 1.53 -8.78
C ALA A 41 14.13 0.48 -7.66
N ARG A 42 14.76 0.76 -6.51
CA ARG A 42 14.73 -0.10 -5.34
C ARG A 42 13.33 -0.22 -4.74
N ALA A 43 12.61 0.89 -4.59
CA ALA A 43 11.22 0.86 -4.13
C ALA A 43 10.30 0.07 -5.06
N TYR A 44 10.50 0.17 -6.38
CA TYR A 44 9.77 -0.65 -7.35
C TYR A 44 10.02 -2.16 -7.13
N GLN A 45 11.28 -2.56 -6.95
CA GLN A 45 11.64 -3.96 -6.70
C GLN A 45 11.02 -4.50 -5.40
N LEU A 46 10.95 -3.67 -4.36
CA LEU A 46 10.40 -4.04 -3.06
C LEU A 46 8.87 -4.17 -3.07
N PHE A 47 8.18 -3.55 -4.03
CA PHE A 47 6.71 -3.46 -4.02
C PHE A 47 6.04 -4.84 -3.95
N GLY A 48 6.50 -5.80 -4.75
CA GLY A 48 5.92 -7.14 -4.81
C GLY A 48 6.02 -7.89 -3.48
N SER A 49 7.24 -7.96 -2.93
CA SER A 49 7.51 -8.70 -1.68
C SER A 49 6.86 -8.04 -0.46
N VAL A 50 6.88 -6.71 -0.37
CA VAL A 50 6.21 -5.98 0.72
C VAL A 50 4.69 -6.18 0.65
N ARG A 51 4.09 -6.16 -0.55
CA ARG A 51 2.66 -6.44 -0.72
C ARG A 51 2.30 -7.85 -0.24
N GLN A 52 3.08 -8.85 -0.62
CA GLN A 52 2.87 -10.24 -0.19
C GLN A 52 2.97 -10.40 1.32
N ALA A 53 3.99 -9.78 1.94
CA ALA A 53 4.16 -9.82 3.39
C ALA A 53 2.96 -9.17 4.12
N LEU A 54 2.48 -8.02 3.64
CA LEU A 54 1.29 -7.37 4.21
C LEU A 54 0.03 -8.21 4.04
N GLN A 55 -0.14 -8.88 2.90
CA GLN A 55 -1.26 -9.79 2.66
C GLN A 55 -1.23 -10.98 3.62
N LEU A 56 -0.05 -11.57 3.86
CA LEU A 56 0.12 -12.65 4.81
C LEU A 56 -0.33 -12.22 6.21
N VAL A 57 0.13 -11.06 6.68
CA VAL A 57 -0.30 -10.53 7.99
C VAL A 57 -1.82 -10.29 8.01
N GLN A 58 -2.38 -9.69 6.96
CA GLN A 58 -3.82 -9.40 6.89
C GLN A 58 -4.70 -10.65 6.92
N ASN A 59 -4.26 -11.75 6.32
CA ASN A 59 -5.00 -13.01 6.31
C ASN A 59 -5.07 -13.65 7.70
N GLU A 60 -4.04 -13.46 8.53
CA GLU A 60 -3.97 -14.03 9.88
C GLU A 60 -4.68 -13.17 10.94
N LEU A 61 -5.05 -11.92 10.62
CA LEU A 61 -5.75 -11.04 11.57
C LEU A 61 -7.22 -11.46 11.76
N PRO A 62 -7.78 -11.35 12.98
CA PRO A 62 -9.19 -11.64 13.24
C PRO A 62 -10.13 -10.79 12.36
N GLY A 63 -11.19 -11.40 11.81
CA GLY A 63 -12.09 -10.73 10.85
C GLY A 63 -11.62 -10.78 9.39
N SER A 64 -10.53 -11.50 9.11
CA SER A 64 -10.08 -11.83 7.75
C SER A 64 -11.00 -12.83 7.04
N GLY A 65 -11.80 -13.59 7.79
CA GLY A 65 -12.83 -14.48 7.28
C GLY A 65 -13.83 -13.77 6.37
N PHE A 66 -14.36 -14.51 5.40
CA PHE A 66 -15.40 -14.03 4.51
C PHE A 66 -16.73 -14.69 4.89
N GLU A 67 -17.60 -13.92 5.54
CA GLU A 67 -18.97 -14.33 5.84
C GLU A 67 -19.89 -13.79 4.73
N PRO A 68 -20.34 -14.63 3.78
CA PRO A 68 -21.05 -14.14 2.59
C PRO A 68 -22.34 -13.40 2.93
N LEU A 69 -23.00 -13.78 4.02
CA LEU A 69 -24.30 -13.26 4.42
C LEU A 69 -24.23 -11.87 5.09
N SER A 70 -23.06 -11.46 5.59
CA SER A 70 -22.85 -10.18 6.27
C SER A 70 -21.77 -9.31 5.63
N SER A 71 -21.21 -9.74 4.50
CA SER A 71 -20.11 -9.03 3.86
C SER A 71 -20.58 -7.78 3.10
N GLU A 72 -20.03 -6.62 3.45
CA GLU A 72 -20.19 -5.36 2.71
C GLU A 72 -19.06 -5.11 1.69
N ARG A 73 -18.22 -6.12 1.41
CA ARG A 73 -17.08 -5.98 0.51
C ARG A 73 -17.56 -5.73 -0.94
N VAL A 74 -16.98 -4.72 -1.60
CA VAL A 74 -17.26 -4.42 -3.01
C VAL A 74 -16.27 -5.17 -3.90
N PHE A 75 -16.80 -6.04 -4.78
CA PHE A 75 -16.01 -6.77 -5.77
C PHE A 75 -16.07 -6.09 -7.13
N HIS A 76 -14.94 -5.61 -7.61
CA HIS A 76 -14.82 -5.05 -8.96
C HIS A 76 -14.43 -6.16 -9.94
N LEU A 77 -15.34 -6.50 -10.85
CA LEU A 77 -15.15 -7.52 -11.87
C LEU A 77 -14.97 -6.83 -13.23
N CYS A 78 -13.91 -7.17 -13.94
CA CYS A 78 -13.73 -6.80 -15.34
C CYS A 78 -13.82 -8.06 -16.18
N VAL A 79 -14.75 -8.09 -17.13
CA VAL A 79 -14.91 -9.20 -18.09
C VAL A 79 -14.85 -8.65 -19.51
N CYS A 80 -14.15 -9.34 -20.40
CA CYS A 80 -14.21 -9.06 -21.83
C CYS A 80 -15.57 -9.56 -22.36
N SER A 81 -16.22 -8.78 -23.24
CA SER A 81 -17.42 -9.26 -23.93
C SER A 81 -17.07 -10.52 -24.73
N PRO A 82 -17.88 -11.59 -24.66
CA PRO A 82 -17.81 -12.62 -25.68
C PRO A 82 -18.12 -11.97 -27.04
N LEU A 83 -17.30 -12.29 -28.04
CA LEU A 83 -17.49 -11.91 -29.45
C LEU A 83 -18.72 -12.62 -30.02
#